data_AF-A0AA42BZP2-F1
#
_entry.id   AF-A0AA42BZP2-F1
#
_cell.length_a   1.000
_cell.length_b   1.000
_cell.length_c   1.000
_cell.angle_alpha   90.00
_cell.angle_beta   90.00
_cell.angle_gamma   90.00
#
_symmetry.space_group_name_H-M   'P 1'
#
loop_
_entity.id
_entity.type
_entity.pdbx_description
1 polymer ?
#
loop_
_entity_poly.entity_id
_entity_poly.type
_entity_poly.pdbx_seq_one_letter_code
_entity_poly.pdbx_strand_id
1 'polypeptide(L)'
;MSYATADEVKAALRAIGRDELADDLPPVDALLDEASDLIAGHLWPSAVPTPIPGPITRAVAAVAATVLTRPPQVLPETHSLQADGFGITFAPGAGSLGPYLTTALKARLRPYRAAMTSVEMGSERTR
;
A
#
# COMPACT_ATOMS: atom_id res chain seq x y z
N MET A 1 -13.08 4.01 -6.34
CA MET A 1 -13.83 3.24 -5.31
C MET A 1 -12.80 2.76 -4.33
N SER A 2 -12.80 3.31 -3.13
CA SER A 2 -11.79 2.98 -2.15
C SER A 2 -11.98 1.57 -1.56
N TYR A 3 -10.88 0.90 -1.28
CA TYR A 3 -10.83 -0.40 -0.59
C TYR A 3 -10.70 -0.26 0.94
N ALA A 4 -10.59 0.96 1.44
CA ALA A 4 -10.48 1.26 2.86
C ALA A 4 -11.30 2.49 3.23
N THR A 5 -11.47 2.70 4.54
CA THR A 5 -12.22 3.80 5.14
C THR A 5 -11.31 4.73 5.93
N ALA A 6 -11.82 5.92 6.25
CA ALA A 6 -11.11 6.87 7.12
C ALA A 6 -10.77 6.26 8.49
N ASP A 7 -11.63 5.41 9.06
CA ASP A 7 -11.39 4.76 10.35
C ASP A 7 -10.18 3.81 10.31
N GLU A 8 -9.96 3.16 9.18
CA GLU A 8 -8.81 2.28 8.98
C GLU A 8 -7.52 3.08 8.82
N VAL A 9 -7.59 4.27 8.21
CA VAL A 9 -6.47 5.23 8.18
C VAL A 9 -6.13 5.69 9.60
N LYS A 10 -7.13 6.04 10.43
CA LYS A 10 -6.91 6.38 11.84
C LYS A 10 -6.25 5.23 12.59
N ALA A 11 -6.74 4.01 12.41
CA ALA A 11 -6.14 2.83 13.04
C ALA A 11 -4.67 2.61 12.60
N ALA A 12 -4.37 2.84 11.32
CA ALA A 12 -3.00 2.75 10.81
C ALA A 12 -2.08 3.85 11.37
N LEU A 13 -2.58 5.09 11.50
CA LEU A 13 -1.85 6.21 12.12
C LEU A 13 -1.53 5.94 13.60
N ARG A 14 -2.51 5.44 14.37
CA ARG A 14 -2.29 5.03 15.76
C ARG A 14 -1.25 3.93 15.89
N ALA A 15 -1.28 2.95 14.97
CA ALA A 15 -0.31 1.85 14.97
C ALA A 15 1.15 2.31 14.73
N ILE A 16 1.37 3.50 14.16
CA ILE A 16 2.70 4.11 13.97
C ILE A 16 2.99 5.26 14.94
N GLY A 17 2.18 5.41 16.00
CA GLY A 17 2.37 6.43 17.03
C GLY A 17 2.08 7.85 16.54
N ARG A 18 1.04 8.03 15.73
CA ARG A 18 0.57 9.32 15.23
C ARG A 18 -0.87 9.58 15.68
N ASP A 19 -1.10 9.47 16.98
CA ASP A 19 -2.44 9.58 17.58
C ASP A 19 -3.07 10.96 17.35
N GLU A 20 -2.30 12.04 17.49
CA GLU A 20 -2.77 13.41 17.25
C GLU A 20 -3.33 13.59 15.84
N LEU A 21 -2.66 13.04 14.83
CA LEU A 21 -3.09 13.08 13.43
C LEU A 21 -4.26 12.13 13.14
N ALA A 22 -4.40 11.05 13.93
CA ALA A 22 -5.55 10.16 13.84
C ALA A 22 -6.82 10.82 14.40
N ASP A 23 -6.68 11.62 15.46
CA ASP A 23 -7.77 12.32 16.10
C ASP A 23 -8.24 13.52 15.27
N ASP A 24 -7.31 14.27 14.65
CA ASP A 24 -7.60 15.33 13.69
C ASP A 24 -7.23 14.92 12.25
N LEU A 25 -7.92 13.89 11.75
CA LEU A 25 -7.67 13.36 10.42
C LEU A 25 -8.17 14.34 9.33
N PRO A 26 -7.32 14.80 8.40
CA PRO A 26 -7.77 15.59 7.26
C PRO A 26 -8.65 14.76 6.30
N PRO A 27 -9.36 15.38 5.34
CA PRO A 27 -10.08 14.64 4.30
C PRO A 27 -9.14 13.71 3.53
N VAL A 28 -9.47 12.41 3.48
CA VAL A 28 -8.63 11.36 2.88
C VAL A 28 -9.26 10.69 1.66
N ASP A 29 -10.44 11.09 1.21
CA ASP A 29 -11.18 10.37 0.15
C ASP A 29 -10.38 10.23 -1.16
N ALA A 30 -9.83 11.35 -1.66
CA ALA A 30 -9.00 11.33 -2.86
C ALA A 30 -7.72 10.48 -2.68
N LEU A 31 -7.09 10.59 -1.51
CA LEU A 31 -5.90 9.80 -1.17
C LEU A 31 -6.20 8.30 -1.10
N LEU A 32 -7.38 7.96 -0.58
CA LEU A 32 -7.87 6.59 -0.45
C LEU A 32 -8.22 5.98 -1.81
N ASP A 33 -8.77 6.76 -2.74
CA ASP A 33 -8.97 6.33 -4.13
C ASP A 33 -7.62 6.10 -4.83
N GLU A 34 -6.68 7.06 -4.76
CA GLU A 34 -5.34 6.90 -5.36
C GLU A 34 -4.57 5.69 -4.80
N ALA A 35 -4.63 5.48 -3.48
CA ALA A 35 -3.99 4.34 -2.83
C ALA A 35 -4.64 3.00 -3.24
N SER A 36 -5.95 3.00 -3.49
CA SER A 36 -6.68 1.83 -3.98
C SER A 36 -6.29 1.51 -5.42
N ASP A 37 -6.23 2.53 -6.29
CA ASP A 37 -5.79 2.39 -7.68
C ASP A 37 -4.34 1.88 -7.78
N LEU A 38 -3.46 2.38 -6.92
CA LEU A 38 -2.08 1.89 -6.81
C LEU A 38 -2.02 0.40 -6.45
N ILE A 39 -2.84 -0.04 -5.48
CA ILE A 39 -2.87 -1.45 -5.08
C ILE A 39 -3.51 -2.31 -6.17
N ALA A 40 -4.59 -1.85 -6.80
CA ALA A 40 -5.19 -2.54 -7.94
C ALA A 40 -4.18 -2.74 -9.08
N GLY A 41 -3.44 -1.68 -9.43
CA GLY A 41 -2.37 -1.74 -10.43
C GLY A 41 -1.23 -2.68 -10.02
N HIS A 42 -0.90 -2.76 -8.74
CA HIS A 42 0.11 -3.70 -8.24
C HIS A 42 -0.33 -5.18 -8.34
N LEU A 43 -1.62 -5.44 -8.13
CA LEU A 43 -2.18 -6.79 -8.14
C LEU A 43 -2.45 -7.31 -9.56
N TRP A 44 -2.59 -6.42 -10.55
CA TRP A 44 -2.76 -6.78 -11.96
C TRP A 44 -1.72 -7.84 -12.41
N PRO A 45 -2.13 -8.94 -13.08
CA PRO A 45 -3.45 -9.23 -13.66
C PRO A 45 -4.51 -9.83 -12.73
N SER A 46 -4.22 -10.00 -11.45
CA SER A 46 -5.19 -10.52 -10.49
C SER A 46 -6.23 -9.46 -10.12
N ALA A 47 -7.50 -9.84 -10.18
CA ALA A 47 -8.57 -9.01 -9.65
C ALA A 47 -8.50 -8.96 -8.11
N VAL A 48 -8.90 -7.83 -7.54
CA VAL A 48 -9.09 -7.70 -6.09
C VAL A 48 -10.27 -8.59 -5.68
N PRO A 49 -10.12 -9.49 -4.70
CA PRO A 49 -11.22 -10.36 -4.26
C PRO A 49 -12.39 -9.58 -3.66
N THR A 50 -13.61 -10.11 -3.82
CA THR A 50 -14.83 -9.60 -3.19
C THR A 50 -15.42 -10.67 -2.26
N PRO A 51 -15.61 -10.41 -0.95
CA PRO A 51 -15.32 -9.15 -0.26
C PRO A 51 -13.82 -8.85 -0.17
N ILE A 52 -13.47 -7.57 -0.03
CA ILE A 52 -12.09 -7.11 0.04
C ILE A 52 -11.42 -7.72 1.29
N PRO A 53 -10.32 -8.48 1.13
CA PRO A 53 -9.62 -9.06 2.26
C PRO A 53 -9.02 -7.98 3.17
N GLY A 54 -9.15 -8.15 4.49
CA GLY A 54 -8.59 -7.23 5.48
C GLY A 54 -7.10 -6.87 5.28
N PRO A 55 -6.21 -7.76 4.79
CA PRO A 55 -4.84 -7.37 4.43
C PRO A 55 -4.73 -6.31 3.33
N ILE A 56 -5.61 -6.33 2.31
CA ILE A 56 -5.65 -5.33 1.23
C ILE A 56 -6.10 -3.99 1.79
N THR A 57 -7.17 -4.01 2.59
CA THR A 57 -7.69 -2.84 3.28
C THR A 57 -6.64 -2.18 4.19
N ARG A 58 -5.94 -2.98 5.02
CA ARG A 58 -4.82 -2.50 5.85
C ARG A 58 -3.66 -1.96 5.03
N ALA A 59 -3.43 -2.50 3.83
CA ALA A 59 -2.38 -1.99 2.94
C ALA A 59 -2.75 -0.61 2.37
N VAL A 60 -4.00 -0.41 1.93
CA VAL A 60 -4.48 0.91 1.49
C VAL A 60 -4.38 1.93 2.62
N ALA A 61 -4.87 1.58 3.81
CA ALA A 61 -4.79 2.46 4.97
C ALA A 61 -3.34 2.81 5.35
N ALA A 62 -2.42 1.85 5.29
CA ALA A 62 -1.01 2.07 5.56
C ALA A 62 -0.32 2.97 4.51
N VAL A 63 -0.70 2.86 3.23
CA VAL A 63 -0.24 3.77 2.17
C VAL A 63 -0.71 5.20 2.47
N ALA A 64 -2.00 5.38 2.77
CA ALA A 64 -2.54 6.70 3.12
C ALA A 64 -1.84 7.30 4.35
N ALA A 65 -1.68 6.51 5.42
CA ALA A 65 -0.96 6.95 6.63
C ALA A 65 0.51 7.34 6.34
N THR A 66 1.18 6.64 5.42
CA THR A 66 2.56 6.96 5.01
C THR A 66 2.61 8.31 4.28
N VAL A 67 1.63 8.57 3.40
CA VAL A 67 1.55 9.85 2.68
C VAL A 67 1.29 11.02 3.64
N LEU A 68 0.40 10.82 4.62
CA LEU A 68 0.07 11.86 5.61
C LEU A 68 1.22 12.18 6.58
N THR A 69 2.11 11.22 6.85
CA THR A 69 3.16 11.36 7.86
C THR A 69 4.52 11.72 7.31
N ARG A 70 4.68 11.78 5.98
CA ARG A 70 5.96 12.08 5.37
C ARG A 70 6.33 13.57 5.51
N PRO A 71 7.62 13.90 5.50
CA PRO A 71 8.07 15.28 5.35
C PRO A 71 7.62 15.88 4.01
N PRO A 72 7.08 17.12 3.98
CA PRO A 72 6.58 17.76 2.76
C PRO A 72 7.69 18.18 1.78
N GLN A 73 8.94 18.28 2.22
CA GLN A 73 10.09 18.58 1.37
C GLN A 73 11.13 17.46 1.46
N VAL A 74 11.39 16.80 0.33
CA VAL A 74 12.64 16.10 0.11
C VAL A 74 13.64 17.17 -0.31
N LEU A 75 14.67 17.41 0.49
CA LEU A 75 15.74 18.34 0.11
C LEU A 75 16.34 17.86 -1.23
N PRO A 76 16.57 18.76 -2.20
CA PRO A 76 16.95 18.38 -3.57
C PRO A 76 18.23 17.53 -3.67
N GLU A 77 19.08 17.53 -2.65
CA GLU A 77 20.30 16.73 -2.58
C GLU A 77 20.08 15.30 -2.03
N THR A 78 18.86 14.99 -1.60
CA THR A 78 18.50 13.70 -1.01
C THR A 78 17.94 12.75 -2.07
N HIS A 79 18.84 12.15 -2.85
CA HIS A 79 18.50 11.10 -3.83
C HIS A 79 18.01 9.80 -3.17
N SER A 80 18.22 9.66 -1.86
CA SER A 80 17.77 8.55 -1.03
C SER A 80 17.37 9.03 0.36
N LEU A 81 16.08 8.93 0.70
CA LEU A 81 15.66 9.08 2.10
C LEU A 81 15.88 7.72 2.77
N GLN A 82 16.82 7.67 3.71
CA GLN A 82 17.03 6.50 4.57
C GLN A 82 16.76 6.93 6.01
N ALA A 83 15.53 6.73 6.46
CA ALA A 83 15.12 6.97 7.85
C ALA A 83 14.66 5.65 8.44
N ASP A 84 15.27 5.24 9.56
CA ASP A 84 14.87 4.08 10.40
C ASP A 84 14.52 2.79 9.64
N GLY A 85 15.32 2.41 8.64
CA GLY A 85 15.15 1.16 7.88
C GLY A 85 14.22 1.25 6.66
N PHE A 86 13.70 2.43 6.34
CA PHE A 86 12.99 2.72 5.10
C PHE A 86 13.95 3.34 4.10
N GLY A 87 14.39 2.60 3.08
CA GLY A 87 15.17 3.12 1.97
C GLY A 87 14.32 3.26 0.71
N ILE A 88 14.20 4.49 0.18
CA ILE A 88 13.60 4.75 -1.12
C ILE A 88 14.60 5.48 -2.02
N THR A 89 14.77 4.99 -3.25
CA THR A 89 15.49 5.68 -4.32
C THR A 89 14.46 6.42 -5.17
N PHE A 90 14.56 7.74 -5.26
CA PHE A 90 13.63 8.55 -6.04
C PHE A 90 14.02 8.56 -7.52
N ALA A 91 13.03 8.45 -8.42
CA ALA A 91 13.24 8.74 -9.84
C ALA A 91 13.35 10.27 -10.04
N PRO A 92 14.27 10.76 -10.88
CA PRO A 92 14.44 12.20 -11.13
C PRO A 92 13.15 12.84 -11.66
N GLY A 93 12.72 13.97 -11.09
CA GLY A 93 11.59 14.79 -11.59
C GLY A 93 10.26 14.65 -10.85
N ALA A 94 10.13 13.77 -9.86
CA ALA A 94 8.93 13.67 -9.03
C ALA A 94 8.98 14.70 -7.88
N GLY A 95 8.63 15.97 -8.17
CA GLY A 95 8.56 17.05 -7.17
C GLY A 95 7.37 16.95 -6.19
N SER A 96 6.45 16.01 -6.41
CA SER A 96 5.39 15.64 -5.48
C SER A 96 5.43 14.12 -5.32
N LEU A 97 5.66 13.64 -4.11
CA LEU A 97 5.59 12.19 -3.86
C LEU A 97 4.09 11.83 -3.85
N GLY A 98 3.65 11.00 -4.79
CA GLY A 98 2.34 10.37 -4.71
C GLY A 98 2.37 9.21 -3.70
N PRO A 99 1.23 8.52 -3.53
CA PRO A 99 1.19 7.22 -2.85
C PRO A 99 2.21 6.24 -3.44
N TYR A 100 2.89 5.45 -2.59
CA TYR A 100 3.81 4.40 -3.05
C TYR A 100 3.74 3.15 -2.17
N LEU A 101 4.11 2.00 -2.74
CA LEU A 101 4.15 0.73 -2.02
C LEU A 101 5.56 0.44 -1.50
N THR A 102 5.70 0.36 -0.17
CA THR A 102 6.92 -0.10 0.49
C THR A 102 7.16 -1.60 0.22
N THR A 103 8.40 -2.07 0.41
CA THR A 103 8.75 -3.50 0.27
C THR A 103 7.93 -4.38 1.23
N ALA A 104 7.70 -3.92 2.47
CA ALA A 104 6.88 -4.64 3.44
C ALA A 104 5.42 -4.77 2.98
N LEU A 105 4.85 -3.72 2.38
CA LEU A 105 3.50 -3.76 1.82
C LEU A 105 3.41 -4.71 0.62
N LYS A 106 4.39 -4.67 -0.29
CA LYS A 106 4.49 -5.61 -1.41
C LYS A 106 4.56 -7.07 -0.93
N ALA A 107 5.32 -7.33 0.14
CA ALA A 107 5.40 -8.67 0.72
C ALA A 107 4.06 -9.14 1.30
N ARG A 108 3.31 -8.25 1.97
CA ARG A 108 1.95 -8.54 2.48
C ARG A 108 0.94 -8.81 1.36
N LEU A 109 1.07 -8.12 0.23
CA LEU A 109 0.18 -8.27 -0.93
C LEU A 109 0.51 -9.49 -1.80
N ARG A 110 1.68 -10.12 -1.61
CA ARG A 110 2.15 -11.26 -2.41
C ARG A 110 1.12 -12.39 -2.58
N PRO A 111 0.34 -12.81 -1.56
CA PRO A 111 -0.65 -13.88 -1.71
C PRO A 111 -1.79 -13.56 -2.69
N TYR A 112 -2.00 -12.28 -3.00
CA TYR A 112 -3.09 -11.82 -3.87
C TYR A 112 -2.61 -11.55 -5.30
N ARG A 113 -1.31 -11.74 -5.59
CA ARG A 113 -0.77 -11.63 -6.95
C ARG A 113 -0.83 -12.99 -7.63
N ALA A 114 -1.07 -12.97 -8.94
CA ALA A 114 -0.96 -14.14 -9.79
C ALA A 114 0.49 -14.66 -9.73
N ALA A 115 0.68 -15.73 -8.97
CA ALA A 115 1.85 -16.58 -9.11
C ALA A 115 1.47 -17.73 -10.05
N MET A 116 2.31 -18.04 -11.04
CA MET A 116 2.23 -19.33 -11.72
C MET A 116 2.44 -20.41 -10.67
N THR A 117 1.34 -20.98 -10.16
CA THR A 117 1.37 -22.18 -9.34
C THR A 117 1.25 -23.33 -10.32
N SER A 118 2.37 -24.00 -10.61
CA SER A 118 2.35 -25.25 -11.37
C SER A 118 1.59 -26.28 -10.54
N VAL A 119 0.34 -26.53 -10.89
CA VAL A 119 -0.45 -27.61 -10.31
C VAL A 119 0.05 -28.89 -10.96
N GLU A 120 0.60 -29.84 -10.18
CA GLU A 120 0.75 -31.20 -10.67
C GLU A 120 -0.65 -31.72 -11.01
N MET A 121 -0.94 -31.85 -12.31
CA MET A 121 -2.10 -32.58 -12.79
C MET A 121 -1.87 -34.05 -12.43
N GLY A 122 -2.33 -34.43 -11.25
CA GLY A 122 -2.38 -35.83 -10.82
C GLY A 122 -3.14 -36.62 -11.87
N SER A 123 -2.40 -37.35 -12.70
CA SER A 123 -2.95 -38.23 -13.71
C SER A 123 -3.71 -39.33 -13.00
N GLU A 124 -5.04 -39.21 -13.00
CA GLU A 124 -5.95 -40.27 -12.57
C GLU A 124 -5.77 -41.44 -13.55
N ARG A 125 -4.92 -42.41 -13.16
CA ARG A 125 -4.82 -43.69 -13.86
C ARG A 125 -6.10 -44.47 -13.57
N THR A 126 -7.08 -44.29 -14.45
CA THR A 126 -8.24 -45.15 -14.52
C THR A 126 -7.81 -46.53 -15.03
N ARG A 127 -7.95 -47.51 -14.12
CA ARG A 127 -8.17 -48.96 -14.27
C ARG A 127 -7.84 -49.65 -15.58
#